data_AF-A0A0C2GVX6-F1
#
_entry.id   AF-A0A0C2GVX6-F1
#
_cell.length_a   1.000
_cell.length_b   1.000
_cell.length_c   1.000
_cell.angle_alpha   90.00
_cell.angle_beta   90.00
_cell.angle_gamma   90.00
#
_symmetry.space_group_name_H-M   'P 1'
#
loop_
_entity.id
_entity.type
_entity.pdbx_description
1 polymer ?
#
loop_
_entity_poly.entity_id
_entity_poly.type
_entity_poly.pdbx_seq_one_letter_code
_entity_poly.pdbx_strand_id
1 'polypeptide(L)'
;MPTTIILPRDNNWIGNKHQGEVRNRSSEESNAVQHKSCAADKLENNVGCKENDEGSLKRAAFVGKPAQGETIAPPKMQGINRLVTCLIVLLYNRAAALSDDGKDRHFPHNFLVLLIAYDLECANYHELRSLSDYGTFVEDCAGKKVLGFESGVSNKFFASKLTEDEFNGLFANAVKVSFFIYIENTKFVELKMPKVRELVGGLSIRNNRLLKTFHINRAHKFVRTANGPTTVTVDGNPVLSQESYAELRHLCDYCDVFEYTKCSALDPVQPAFYSQLVSKCAGERIIKQKPGARFYLKANKMSQEQFNALFSQATHVELCINFQDMQWKEITFPKLVRLIPCGYGDPSLNIVHNLYLTAINLPVYHSEGFGRLNSMTNVVLKNNFILRPQSFNR
;
A
#
# COMPACT_ATOMS: atom_id res chain seq x y z
N MET A 1 -14.37 -27.53 16.20
CA MET A 1 -14.88 -26.38 15.42
C MET A 1 -13.93 -25.20 15.62
N PRO A 2 -13.68 -24.34 14.62
CA PRO A 2 -12.81 -23.17 14.79
C PRO A 2 -13.58 -22.01 15.44
N THR A 3 -13.16 -21.58 16.63
CA THR A 3 -13.74 -20.41 17.30
C THR A 3 -13.12 -19.12 16.74
N THR A 4 -13.81 -18.46 15.82
CA THR A 4 -13.44 -17.10 15.37
C THR A 4 -13.79 -16.11 16.49
N ILE A 5 -12.79 -15.64 17.24
CA ILE A 5 -12.98 -14.57 18.21
C ILE A 5 -13.06 -13.24 17.45
N ILE A 6 -14.28 -12.76 17.24
CA ILE A 6 -14.55 -11.42 16.69
C ILE A 6 -14.48 -10.43 17.86
N LEU A 7 -13.55 -9.48 17.81
CA LEU A 7 -13.49 -8.37 18.77
C LEU A 7 -14.76 -7.51 18.67
N PRO A 8 -15.28 -6.96 19.79
CA PRO A 8 -16.61 -6.35 19.83
C PRO A 8 -16.74 -5.18 18.85
N ARG A 9 -17.80 -5.24 18.03
CA ARG A 9 -18.32 -4.09 17.28
C ARG A 9 -19.35 -3.37 18.14
N ASP A 10 -18.93 -2.33 18.85
CA ASP A 10 -19.87 -1.44 19.54
C ASP A 10 -20.59 -0.56 18.51
N ASN A 11 -21.82 -0.95 18.18
CA ASN A 11 -22.74 -0.14 17.38
C ASN A 11 -23.30 1.00 18.23
N ASN A 12 -23.52 2.19 17.63
CA ASN A 12 -24.66 3.05 17.99
C ASN A 12 -24.89 4.21 16.98
N TRP A 13 -25.90 4.04 16.12
CA TRP A 13 -26.71 5.05 15.39
C TRP A 13 -25.95 6.07 14.48
N ILE A 14 -26.56 6.74 13.50
CA ILE A 14 -27.96 6.85 13.03
C ILE A 14 -27.94 6.56 11.50
N GLY A 15 -28.89 5.87 10.84
CA GLY A 15 -30.12 5.22 11.31
C GLY A 15 -31.39 5.75 10.60
N ASN A 16 -31.87 5.11 9.53
CA ASN A 16 -33.08 5.51 8.81
C ASN A 16 -34.00 4.32 8.48
N LYS A 17 -35.31 4.55 8.38
CA LYS A 17 -36.35 3.50 8.24
C LYS A 17 -36.55 3.08 6.78
N HIS A 18 -36.86 1.80 6.55
CA HIS A 18 -38.06 1.40 5.81
C HIS A 18 -38.52 0.01 6.28
N GLN A 19 -39.83 -0.25 6.21
CA GLN A 19 -40.45 -1.51 6.66
C GLN A 19 -40.51 -2.52 5.52
N GLY A 20 -40.37 -3.80 5.85
CA GLY A 20 -40.59 -4.94 4.95
C GLY A 20 -40.92 -6.18 5.79
N GLU A 21 -42.06 -6.81 5.52
CA GLU A 21 -42.65 -7.83 6.38
C GLU A 21 -42.29 -9.28 5.99
N VAL A 22 -42.28 -10.17 7.01
CA VAL A 22 -42.86 -11.54 6.99
C VAL A 22 -42.39 -12.49 5.84
N ARG A 23 -41.77 -13.65 6.11
CA ARG A 23 -42.37 -14.80 6.83
C ARG A 23 -41.34 -15.88 7.19
N ASN A 24 -41.65 -16.69 8.21
CA ASN A 24 -40.90 -17.92 8.53
C ASN A 24 -41.08 -19.01 7.46
N ARG A 25 -40.06 -19.87 7.30
CA ARG A 25 -40.25 -21.33 7.34
C ARG A 25 -39.00 -22.09 7.77
N SER A 26 -39.22 -23.14 8.54
CA SER A 26 -38.24 -24.12 9.00
C SER A 26 -38.37 -25.41 8.21
N SER A 27 -37.25 -26.11 8.02
CA SER A 27 -37.21 -27.56 7.86
C SER A 27 -35.80 -28.04 8.18
N GLU A 28 -35.69 -28.94 9.17
CA GLU A 28 -34.50 -29.77 9.34
C GLU A 28 -34.47 -30.81 8.22
N GLU A 29 -33.28 -31.26 7.81
CA GLU A 29 -33.10 -32.70 7.59
C GLU A 29 -31.62 -33.08 7.73
N SER A 30 -31.39 -34.30 8.19
CA SER A 30 -30.08 -34.84 8.54
C SER A 30 -29.56 -35.77 7.44
N ASN A 31 -28.23 -35.90 7.34
CA ASN A 31 -27.61 -37.20 7.08
C ASN A 31 -26.11 -37.19 7.41
N ALA A 32 -25.59 -38.36 7.78
CA ALA A 32 -24.18 -38.55 8.11
C ALA A 32 -23.66 -39.86 7.49
N VAL A 33 -22.45 -39.84 6.93
CA VAL A 33 -21.72 -41.03 6.47
C VAL A 33 -20.25 -40.89 6.90
N GLN A 34 -19.62 -42.02 7.24
CA GLN A 34 -18.33 -42.08 7.92
C GLN A 34 -17.12 -42.21 6.97
N HIS A 35 -15.94 -41.98 7.55
CA HIS A 35 -14.61 -42.43 7.13
C HIS A 35 -14.50 -43.52 6.06
N LYS A 36 -13.49 -43.37 5.20
CA LYS A 36 -12.39 -44.37 5.17
C LYS A 36 -11.06 -43.75 4.75
N SER A 37 -9.99 -44.47 5.08
CA SER A 37 -8.58 -44.15 4.82
C SER A 37 -7.98 -45.26 3.95
N CYS A 38 -6.97 -44.94 3.15
CA CYS A 38 -5.88 -45.85 2.79
C CYS A 38 -4.59 -45.04 2.48
N ALA A 39 -3.45 -45.71 2.47
CA ALA A 39 -2.12 -45.15 2.26
C ALA A 39 -1.30 -46.06 1.30
N ALA A 40 0.04 -45.89 1.29
CA ALA A 40 1.06 -46.65 0.55
C ALA A 40 1.31 -46.25 -0.92
N ASP A 41 2.52 -46.43 -1.49
CA ASP A 41 3.89 -46.31 -0.94
C ASP A 41 4.93 -46.23 -2.09
N LYS A 42 6.06 -45.51 -1.87
CA LYS A 42 7.41 -45.70 -2.46
C LYS A 42 7.73 -45.72 -3.99
N LEU A 43 9.03 -45.48 -4.24
CA LEU A 43 9.90 -45.81 -5.40
C LEU A 43 9.64 -45.09 -6.75
N GLU A 44 10.62 -44.90 -7.64
CA GLU A 44 12.03 -44.49 -7.46
C GLU A 44 12.66 -44.07 -8.83
N ASN A 45 13.75 -43.30 -8.80
CA ASN A 45 14.70 -43.04 -9.91
C ASN A 45 14.17 -42.31 -11.17
N ASN A 46 15.01 -41.95 -12.15
CA ASN A 46 16.22 -41.09 -12.19
C ASN A 46 16.60 -40.89 -13.69
N VAL A 47 17.60 -40.06 -14.03
CA VAL A 47 18.10 -39.80 -15.42
C VAL A 47 17.09 -39.02 -16.30
N GLY A 48 17.46 -38.13 -17.23
CA GLY A 48 18.78 -37.63 -17.66
C GLY A 48 18.87 -37.50 -19.20
N CYS A 49 19.75 -36.63 -19.71
CA CYS A 49 19.88 -36.20 -21.13
C CYS A 49 18.65 -35.39 -21.65
N LYS A 50 18.72 -34.15 -22.16
CA LYS A 50 19.80 -33.23 -22.62
C LYS A 50 20.37 -33.52 -24.02
N GLU A 51 20.49 -32.44 -24.83
CA GLU A 51 21.07 -32.35 -26.20
C GLU A 51 20.26 -33.10 -27.29
N ASN A 52 20.22 -32.77 -28.61
CA ASN A 52 20.45 -31.57 -29.45
C ASN A 52 19.75 -31.87 -30.85
N ASP A 53 19.64 -31.06 -31.91
CA ASP A 53 20.20 -29.75 -32.31
C ASP A 53 19.36 -28.99 -33.39
N GLU A 54 19.98 -28.01 -34.07
CA GLU A 54 19.60 -27.16 -35.24
C GLU A 54 18.85 -27.75 -36.48
N GLY A 55 18.35 -26.84 -37.35
CA GLY A 55 18.24 -27.03 -38.82
C GLY A 55 16.80 -27.20 -39.41
N SER A 56 16.06 -26.17 -39.85
CA SER A 56 16.23 -25.25 -41.02
C SER A 56 15.61 -25.71 -42.37
N LEU A 57 15.10 -24.71 -43.12
CA LEU A 57 14.82 -24.65 -44.58
C LEU A 57 13.55 -25.30 -45.22
N LYS A 58 12.50 -24.46 -45.30
CA LYS A 58 11.73 -24.08 -46.52
C LYS A 58 11.45 -25.13 -47.62
N ARG A 59 10.16 -25.33 -47.92
CA ARG A 59 9.49 -24.94 -49.20
C ARG A 59 7.95 -25.02 -49.07
N ALA A 60 7.20 -24.53 -50.05
CA ALA A 60 5.74 -24.34 -49.97
C ALA A 60 5.01 -24.77 -51.25
N ALA A 61 3.75 -25.24 -51.14
CA ALA A 61 2.74 -25.20 -52.21
C ALA A 61 1.29 -25.49 -51.72
N PHE A 62 0.48 -24.42 -51.64
CA PHE A 62 -0.88 -24.28 -52.22
C PHE A 62 -2.11 -25.18 -51.87
N VAL A 63 -3.28 -24.50 -51.93
CA VAL A 63 -4.70 -24.95 -51.93
C VAL A 63 -5.29 -25.53 -50.64
N GLY A 64 -6.37 -24.88 -50.13
CA GLY A 64 -7.24 -25.43 -49.08
C GLY A 64 -7.98 -24.40 -48.22
N LYS A 65 -8.99 -23.69 -48.76
CA LYS A 65 -10.00 -22.99 -47.93
C LYS A 65 -11.18 -23.94 -47.65
N PRO A 66 -11.76 -23.89 -46.44
CA PRO A 66 -13.01 -23.14 -46.28
C PRO A 66 -12.90 -22.04 -45.20
N ALA A 67 -14.01 -21.37 -44.87
CA ALA A 67 -14.02 -20.16 -44.05
C ALA A 67 -15.01 -20.27 -42.88
N GLN A 68 -14.71 -19.56 -41.77
CA GLN A 68 -15.59 -18.69 -40.95
C GLN A 68 -14.92 -18.40 -39.59
N GLY A 69 -15.21 -17.24 -38.98
CA GLY A 69 -14.80 -16.94 -37.58
C GLY A 69 -13.96 -15.68 -37.31
N GLU A 70 -14.10 -14.59 -38.10
CA GLU A 70 -13.44 -13.32 -37.76
C GLU A 70 -14.17 -12.58 -36.62
N THR A 71 -13.57 -12.58 -35.42
CA THR A 71 -14.00 -11.71 -34.32
C THR A 71 -13.23 -10.39 -34.40
N ILE A 72 -13.83 -9.37 -35.03
CA ILE A 72 -13.19 -8.07 -35.25
C ILE A 72 -13.04 -7.32 -33.92
N ALA A 73 -11.80 -7.19 -33.43
CA ALA A 73 -11.48 -6.24 -32.36
C ALA A 73 -11.51 -4.80 -32.91
N PRO A 74 -12.12 -3.83 -32.21
CA PRO A 74 -12.23 -2.45 -32.70
C PRO A 74 -10.85 -1.77 -32.79
N PRO A 75 -10.64 -0.88 -33.78
CA PRO A 75 -9.36 -0.22 -33.98
C PRO A 75 -9.04 0.76 -32.83
N LYS A 76 -7.75 0.85 -32.47
CA LYS A 76 -7.26 1.71 -31.38
C LYS A 76 -7.59 3.18 -31.63
N MET A 77 -8.17 3.84 -30.62
CA MET A 77 -8.59 5.26 -30.66
C MET A 77 -7.44 6.29 -30.65
N GLN A 78 -6.20 5.86 -30.91
CA GLN A 78 -4.99 6.69 -30.83
C GLN A 78 -4.81 7.67 -32.02
N GLY A 79 -5.49 7.44 -33.15
CA GLY A 79 -5.40 8.32 -34.32
C GLY A 79 -6.12 9.68 -34.13
N ILE A 80 -7.19 9.72 -33.33
CA ILE A 80 -8.03 10.92 -33.19
C ILE A 80 -7.30 12.01 -32.40
N ASN A 81 -6.66 11.69 -31.27
CA ASN A 81 -5.95 12.70 -30.47
C ASN A 81 -4.87 13.44 -31.28
N ARG A 82 -4.03 12.74 -32.05
CA ARG A 82 -3.00 13.41 -32.88
C ARG A 82 -3.61 14.33 -33.96
N LEU A 83 -4.74 13.95 -34.55
CA LEU A 83 -5.47 14.82 -35.48
C LEU A 83 -6.06 16.06 -34.78
N VAL A 84 -6.59 15.91 -33.56
CA VAL A 84 -7.10 17.02 -32.75
C VAL A 84 -5.96 17.96 -32.32
N THR A 85 -4.82 17.45 -31.84
CA THR A 85 -3.65 18.28 -31.51
C THR A 85 -3.14 19.06 -32.73
N CYS A 86 -3.03 18.41 -33.89
CA CYS A 86 -2.66 19.09 -35.13
C CYS A 86 -3.68 20.15 -35.57
N LEU A 87 -4.99 19.89 -35.45
CA LEU A 87 -6.02 20.90 -35.73
C LEU A 87 -5.89 22.10 -34.78
N ILE A 88 -5.67 21.87 -33.48
CA ILE A 88 -5.51 22.93 -32.48
C ILE A 88 -4.29 23.80 -32.82
N VAL A 89 -3.14 23.21 -33.14
CA VAL A 89 -1.93 23.96 -33.53
C VAL A 89 -2.13 24.73 -34.84
N LEU A 90 -2.79 24.14 -35.84
CA LEU A 90 -3.12 24.82 -37.10
C LEU A 90 -4.09 26.00 -36.90
N LEU A 91 -5.10 25.84 -36.03
CA LEU A 91 -6.04 26.90 -35.68
C LEU A 91 -5.35 28.01 -34.86
N TYR A 92 -4.42 27.66 -33.97
CA TYR A 92 -3.65 28.62 -33.18
C TYR A 92 -2.75 29.49 -34.06
N ASN A 93 -1.99 28.88 -34.97
CA ASN A 93 -1.16 29.60 -35.94
C ASN A 93 -2.00 30.47 -36.89
N ARG A 94 -3.18 29.99 -37.30
CA ARG A 94 -4.10 30.76 -38.16
C ARG A 94 -4.77 31.93 -37.43
N ALA A 95 -5.01 31.81 -36.13
CA ALA A 95 -5.51 32.91 -35.30
C ALA A 95 -4.42 33.98 -35.06
N ALA A 96 -3.18 33.57 -34.78
CA ALA A 96 -2.05 34.48 -34.63
C ALA A 96 -1.81 35.32 -35.91
N ALA A 97 -1.88 34.67 -37.09
CA ALA A 97 -1.72 35.33 -38.40
C ALA A 97 -2.88 36.28 -38.79
N LEU A 98 -3.92 36.41 -37.95
CA LEU A 98 -5.04 37.34 -38.14
C LEU A 98 -5.06 38.46 -37.09
N SER A 99 -4.01 38.59 -36.27
CA SER A 99 -4.00 39.47 -35.09
C SER A 99 -3.08 40.70 -35.21
N ASP A 100 -2.56 41.01 -36.41
CA ASP A 100 -1.60 42.11 -36.63
C ASP A 100 -2.29 43.47 -36.94
N ASP A 101 -3.56 43.44 -37.37
CA ASP A 101 -4.40 44.65 -37.50
C ASP A 101 -4.90 45.11 -36.13
N GLY A 102 -4.15 46.00 -35.48
CA GLY A 102 -4.34 46.38 -34.09
C GLY A 102 -5.61 47.19 -33.80
N LYS A 103 -6.68 46.51 -33.34
CA LYS A 103 -7.75 47.09 -32.50
C LYS A 103 -8.41 46.05 -31.58
N ASP A 104 -8.96 46.55 -30.47
CA ASP A 104 -9.87 45.89 -29.51
C ASP A 104 -9.50 44.50 -28.98
N ARG A 105 -8.74 44.50 -27.87
CA ARG A 105 -8.44 43.31 -27.06
C ARG A 105 -9.68 42.83 -26.28
N HIS A 106 -10.52 42.03 -26.93
CA HIS A 106 -11.48 41.15 -26.25
C HIS A 106 -11.06 39.69 -26.44
N PHE A 107 -10.49 39.08 -25.40
CA PHE A 107 -10.18 37.65 -25.41
C PHE A 107 -11.50 36.84 -25.40
N PRO A 108 -11.72 35.93 -26.36
CA PRO A 108 -12.98 35.19 -26.44
C PRO A 108 -13.10 34.17 -25.30
N HIS A 109 -14.31 34.06 -24.72
CA HIS A 109 -14.63 33.12 -23.64
C HIS A 109 -14.17 31.67 -23.89
N ASN A 110 -14.13 31.24 -25.15
CA ASN A 110 -13.69 29.91 -25.55
C ASN A 110 -12.26 29.55 -25.09
N PHE A 111 -11.37 30.54 -24.93
CA PHE A 111 -10.00 30.30 -24.44
C PHE A 111 -9.98 29.86 -22.97
N LEU A 112 -10.88 30.41 -22.14
CA LEU A 112 -11.04 30.02 -20.74
C LEU A 112 -11.66 28.62 -20.64
N VAL A 113 -12.64 28.31 -21.49
CA VAL A 113 -13.29 26.99 -21.54
C VAL A 113 -12.29 25.88 -21.90
N LEU A 114 -11.41 26.12 -22.87
CA LEU A 114 -10.39 25.15 -23.28
C LEU A 114 -9.41 24.83 -22.14
N LEU A 115 -8.97 25.86 -21.40
CA LEU A 115 -8.09 25.70 -20.23
C LEU A 115 -8.77 24.92 -19.09
N ILE A 116 -10.08 25.10 -18.89
CA ILE A 116 -10.84 24.36 -17.86
C ILE A 116 -10.98 22.87 -18.23
N ALA A 117 -11.20 22.55 -19.52
CA ALA A 117 -11.23 21.17 -19.98
C ALA A 117 -9.87 20.46 -19.76
N TYR A 118 -8.76 21.13 -20.07
CA TYR A 118 -7.42 20.57 -19.94
C TYR A 118 -6.93 20.30 -18.49
N ASP A 119 -7.47 20.97 -17.47
CA ASP A 119 -7.20 20.62 -16.05
C ASP A 119 -8.13 19.48 -15.55
N LEU A 120 -9.21 19.14 -16.27
CA LEU A 120 -10.18 18.11 -15.88
C LEU A 120 -9.72 16.68 -16.17
N GLU A 121 -8.98 16.48 -17.27
CA GLU A 121 -8.46 15.18 -17.71
C GLU A 121 -7.55 14.57 -16.62
N CYS A 122 -6.59 15.35 -16.14
CA CYS A 122 -5.63 14.94 -15.12
C CYS A 122 -6.23 14.85 -13.70
N ALA A 123 -7.45 15.35 -13.49
CA ALA A 123 -8.18 15.14 -12.24
C ALA A 123 -8.82 13.73 -12.14
N ASN A 124 -9.03 13.07 -13.29
CA ASN A 124 -9.69 11.77 -13.42
C ASN A 124 -8.90 10.88 -14.39
N TYR A 125 -7.59 10.72 -14.16
CA TYR A 125 -6.72 9.94 -15.03
C TYR A 125 -6.90 8.43 -14.79
N HIS A 126 -6.65 7.62 -15.82
CA HIS A 126 -6.87 6.17 -15.78
C HIS A 126 -5.82 5.41 -14.95
N GLU A 127 -6.02 4.11 -14.72
CA GLU A 127 -5.16 3.33 -13.82
C GLU A 127 -3.73 3.14 -14.34
N LEU A 128 -2.74 3.51 -13.52
CA LEU A 128 -1.32 3.32 -13.82
C LEU A 128 -0.86 1.88 -13.48
N ARG A 129 -0.81 1.00 -14.48
CA ARG A 129 -0.49 -0.43 -14.34
C ARG A 129 0.95 -0.78 -14.73
N SER A 130 1.52 -0.04 -15.69
CA SER A 130 2.82 -0.29 -16.31
C SER A 130 3.78 0.91 -16.16
N LEU A 131 5.08 0.71 -16.44
CA LEU A 131 6.05 1.82 -16.45
C LEU A 131 5.73 2.86 -17.55
N SER A 132 5.21 2.44 -18.70
CA SER A 132 4.78 3.37 -19.76
C SER A 132 3.60 4.24 -19.33
N ASP A 133 2.67 3.70 -18.52
CA ASP A 133 1.49 4.46 -18.07
C ASP A 133 1.92 5.62 -17.15
N TYR A 134 2.95 5.41 -16.33
CA TYR A 134 3.57 6.47 -15.51
C TYR A 134 4.27 7.53 -16.38
N GLY A 135 4.97 7.11 -17.45
CA GLY A 135 5.57 8.03 -18.41
C GLY A 135 4.51 8.91 -19.11
N THR A 136 3.48 8.30 -19.70
CA THR A 136 2.37 9.02 -20.35
C THR A 136 1.63 9.92 -19.35
N PHE A 137 1.44 9.51 -18.10
CA PHE A 137 0.86 10.37 -17.07
C PHE A 137 1.72 11.62 -16.77
N VAL A 138 3.05 11.51 -16.80
CA VAL A 138 3.93 12.68 -16.68
C VAL A 138 3.88 13.54 -17.95
N GLU A 139 3.89 12.95 -19.14
CA GLU A 139 3.77 13.68 -20.42
C GLU A 139 2.46 14.48 -20.51
N ASP A 140 1.32 13.86 -20.16
CA ASP A 140 -0.02 14.47 -20.23
C ASP A 140 -0.29 15.46 -19.09
N CYS A 141 0.23 15.19 -17.88
CA CYS A 141 -0.17 15.90 -16.65
C CYS A 141 0.91 16.75 -15.96
N ALA A 142 2.14 16.81 -16.49
CA ALA A 142 3.13 17.76 -15.99
C ALA A 142 2.62 19.22 -16.09
N GLY A 143 2.86 20.01 -15.06
CA GLY A 143 2.48 21.42 -15.04
C GLY A 143 0.98 21.73 -14.82
N LYS A 144 0.10 20.72 -14.72
CA LYS A 144 -1.34 20.89 -14.41
C LYS A 144 -1.57 21.27 -12.94
N LYS A 145 -2.79 21.70 -12.58
CA LYS A 145 -3.15 22.09 -11.21
C LYS A 145 -3.85 20.99 -10.41
N VAL A 146 -4.53 20.06 -11.08
CA VAL A 146 -5.26 18.97 -10.43
C VAL A 146 -4.71 17.64 -10.94
N LEU A 147 -4.33 16.77 -10.00
CA LEU A 147 -3.86 15.42 -10.25
C LEU A 147 -4.77 14.43 -9.50
N GLY A 148 -5.24 13.41 -10.19
CA GLY A 148 -6.18 12.45 -9.63
C GLY A 148 -6.46 11.28 -10.55
N PHE A 149 -7.07 10.24 -9.99
CA PHE A 149 -7.46 9.04 -10.74
C PHE A 149 -8.99 8.86 -10.74
N GLU A 150 -9.50 8.14 -11.74
CA GLU A 150 -10.91 7.80 -11.89
C GLU A 150 -11.51 7.08 -10.67
N SER A 151 -12.82 7.18 -10.49
CA SER A 151 -13.52 6.41 -9.46
C SER A 151 -13.50 4.92 -9.79
N GLY A 152 -12.97 4.10 -8.87
CA GLY A 152 -12.94 2.64 -8.98
C GLY A 152 -11.60 2.03 -9.40
N VAL A 153 -10.60 2.84 -9.77
CA VAL A 153 -9.22 2.35 -10.02
C VAL A 153 -8.33 2.44 -8.77
N SER A 154 -7.14 1.82 -8.81
CA SER A 154 -6.14 1.92 -7.75
C SER A 154 -5.73 3.38 -7.49
N ASN A 155 -6.09 3.92 -6.33
CA ASN A 155 -5.74 5.28 -5.89
C ASN A 155 -4.26 5.43 -5.43
N LYS A 156 -3.33 4.64 -5.98
CA LYS A 156 -1.93 4.54 -5.52
C LYS A 156 -0.94 4.95 -6.61
N PHE A 157 -0.15 5.97 -6.32
CA PHE A 157 0.91 6.47 -7.19
C PHE A 157 2.28 6.15 -6.58
N PHE A 158 3.10 5.35 -7.28
CA PHE A 158 4.42 4.92 -6.82
C PHE A 158 5.52 5.77 -7.46
N ALA A 159 6.10 6.70 -6.69
CA ALA A 159 7.15 7.59 -7.19
C ALA A 159 8.43 6.85 -7.60
N SER A 160 8.63 5.62 -7.12
CA SER A 160 9.71 4.70 -7.56
C SER A 160 9.57 4.20 -9.02
N LYS A 161 8.54 4.64 -9.74
CA LYS A 161 8.34 4.43 -11.19
C LYS A 161 8.83 5.59 -12.05
N LEU A 162 9.26 6.69 -11.43
CA LEU A 162 9.76 7.90 -12.09
C LEU A 162 11.23 8.18 -11.73
N THR A 163 11.83 9.12 -12.46
CA THR A 163 13.00 9.90 -12.04
C THR A 163 12.62 11.04 -11.10
N GLU A 164 13.64 11.69 -10.51
CA GLU A 164 13.45 12.85 -9.63
C GLU A 164 12.88 14.06 -10.38
N ASP A 165 13.35 14.30 -11.61
CA ASP A 165 12.92 15.42 -12.45
C ASP A 165 11.48 15.26 -12.93
N GLU A 166 11.07 14.04 -13.32
CA GLU A 166 9.68 13.74 -13.68
C GLU A 166 8.73 13.96 -12.50
N PHE A 167 9.07 13.49 -11.30
CA PHE A 167 8.28 13.74 -10.09
C PHE A 167 8.21 15.25 -9.78
N ASN A 168 9.36 15.93 -9.76
CA ASN A 168 9.45 17.34 -9.43
C ASN A 168 8.76 18.24 -10.47
N GLY A 169 8.75 17.85 -11.75
CA GLY A 169 8.02 18.52 -12.82
C GLY A 169 6.51 18.32 -12.73
N LEU A 170 6.06 17.08 -12.44
CA LEU A 170 4.65 16.74 -12.22
C LEU A 170 4.04 17.56 -11.08
N PHE A 171 4.71 17.63 -9.92
CA PHE A 171 4.19 18.34 -8.74
C PHE A 171 4.55 19.83 -8.66
N ALA A 172 5.29 20.40 -9.62
CA ALA A 172 5.68 21.83 -9.63
C ALA A 172 4.48 22.81 -9.64
N ASN A 173 3.38 22.42 -10.27
CA ASN A 173 2.16 23.23 -10.38
C ASN A 173 0.93 22.64 -9.66
N ALA A 174 1.02 21.40 -9.19
CA ALA A 174 -0.09 20.72 -8.54
C ALA A 174 -0.58 21.49 -7.31
N VAL A 175 -1.89 21.75 -7.26
CA VAL A 175 -2.60 22.39 -6.16
C VAL A 175 -3.48 21.39 -5.42
N LYS A 176 -4.09 20.46 -6.17
CA LYS A 176 -4.93 19.38 -5.65
C LYS A 176 -4.40 18.02 -6.12
N VAL A 177 -4.28 17.06 -5.21
CA VAL A 177 -3.88 15.67 -5.49
C VAL A 177 -4.86 14.71 -4.79
N SER A 178 -5.58 13.87 -5.54
CA SER A 178 -6.59 12.97 -4.96
C SER A 178 -6.11 11.55 -4.63
N PHE A 179 -4.98 11.10 -5.21
CA PHE A 179 -4.38 9.79 -4.95
C PHE A 179 -3.40 9.78 -3.77
N PHE A 180 -3.04 8.58 -3.30
CA PHE A 180 -2.04 8.34 -2.27
C PHE A 180 -0.65 8.21 -2.92
N ILE A 181 0.32 8.99 -2.43
CA ILE A 181 1.69 9.05 -2.97
C ILE A 181 2.61 8.12 -2.16
N TYR A 182 3.34 7.24 -2.84
CA TYR A 182 4.33 6.32 -2.26
C TYR A 182 5.74 6.67 -2.77
N ILE A 183 6.47 7.45 -1.98
CA ILE A 183 7.89 7.76 -2.14
C ILE A 183 8.67 6.72 -1.34
N GLU A 184 8.81 5.52 -1.90
CA GLU A 184 9.33 4.36 -1.18
C GLU A 184 10.48 3.69 -1.91
N ASN A 185 11.56 3.37 -1.17
CA ASN A 185 12.78 2.74 -1.67
C ASN A 185 13.46 3.50 -2.85
N THR A 186 13.26 4.81 -2.96
CA THR A 186 13.79 5.60 -4.09
C THR A 186 15.28 5.96 -3.91
N LYS A 187 15.90 6.41 -5.00
CA LYS A 187 17.25 7.01 -5.01
C LYS A 187 17.23 8.54 -4.98
N PHE A 188 16.06 9.14 -4.73
CA PHE A 188 15.88 10.59 -4.80
C PHE A 188 16.65 11.31 -3.68
N VAL A 189 17.09 12.53 -3.97
CA VAL A 189 17.86 13.42 -3.10
C VAL A 189 16.99 14.61 -2.66
N GLU A 190 16.29 15.27 -3.59
CA GLU A 190 15.50 16.48 -3.32
C GLU A 190 14.12 16.45 -4.01
N LEU A 191 13.05 16.55 -3.22
CA LEU A 191 11.66 16.49 -3.72
C LEU A 191 10.84 17.70 -3.28
N LYS A 192 9.98 18.22 -4.16
CA LYS A 192 9.14 19.40 -3.89
C LYS A 192 7.70 19.26 -4.40
N MET A 193 6.76 19.61 -3.53
CA MET A 193 5.33 19.75 -3.80
C MET A 193 4.85 21.17 -3.39
N PRO A 194 5.45 22.25 -3.96
CA PRO A 194 5.45 23.59 -3.37
C PRO A 194 4.09 24.31 -3.40
N LYS A 195 3.12 23.82 -4.18
CA LYS A 195 1.81 24.47 -4.38
C LYS A 195 0.62 23.63 -3.90
N VAL A 196 0.84 22.41 -3.40
CA VAL A 196 -0.23 21.46 -3.03
C VAL A 196 -0.96 21.92 -1.76
N ARG A 197 -2.21 22.37 -1.91
CA ARG A 197 -3.09 22.85 -0.82
C ARG A 197 -4.14 21.81 -0.42
N GLU A 198 -4.40 20.83 -1.29
CA GLU A 198 -5.33 19.75 -1.04
C GLU A 198 -4.68 18.41 -1.43
N LEU A 199 -4.38 17.56 -0.45
CA LEU A 199 -3.91 16.19 -0.65
C LEU A 199 -4.94 15.25 -0.02
N VAL A 200 -5.72 14.53 -0.81
CA VAL A 200 -6.86 13.75 -0.30
C VAL A 200 -6.46 12.32 0.08
N GLY A 201 -5.62 11.66 -0.74
CA GLY A 201 -5.27 10.25 -0.54
C GLY A 201 -4.32 10.03 0.64
N GLY A 202 -3.14 10.64 0.60
CA GLY A 202 -2.10 10.50 1.63
C GLY A 202 -0.68 10.45 1.07
N LEU A 203 0.29 10.26 1.97
CA LEU A 203 1.72 10.37 1.67
C LEU A 203 2.54 9.35 2.48
N SER A 204 3.26 8.46 1.80
CA SER A 204 4.29 7.60 2.38
C SER A 204 5.67 8.02 1.89
N ILE A 205 6.60 8.29 2.79
CA ILE A 205 8.02 8.60 2.49
C ILE A 205 8.89 7.63 3.28
N ARG A 206 9.27 6.49 2.68
CA ARG A 206 9.87 5.38 3.43
C ARG A 206 11.11 4.76 2.80
N ASN A 207 12.12 4.52 3.64
CA ASN A 207 13.38 3.85 3.27
C ASN A 207 14.18 4.52 2.12
N ASN A 208 14.02 5.83 1.90
CA ASN A 208 14.74 6.56 0.86
C ASN A 208 16.13 6.93 1.38
N ARG A 209 17.18 6.26 0.87
CA ARG A 209 18.52 6.30 1.47
C ARG A 209 19.33 7.57 1.17
N LEU A 210 18.92 8.34 0.16
CA LEU A 210 19.61 9.55 -0.29
C LEU A 210 18.77 10.83 -0.10
N LEU A 211 17.50 10.71 0.30
CA LEU A 211 16.55 11.83 0.36
C LEU A 211 16.91 12.78 1.50
N LYS A 212 17.50 13.93 1.14
CA LYS A 212 17.91 14.99 2.07
C LYS A 212 16.79 15.96 2.35
N THR A 213 16.05 16.34 1.31
CA THR A 213 15.00 17.36 1.39
C THR A 213 13.70 16.85 0.77
N PHE A 214 12.63 17.07 1.51
CA PHE A 214 11.26 17.02 1.02
C PHE A 214 10.58 18.34 1.42
N HIS A 215 10.09 19.10 0.45
CA HIS A 215 9.36 20.35 0.68
C HIS A 215 7.90 20.21 0.26
N ILE A 216 6.96 20.64 1.11
CA ILE A 216 5.53 20.66 0.80
C ILE A 216 4.85 21.92 1.35
N ASN A 217 3.84 22.40 0.65
CA ASN A 217 3.11 23.58 1.09
C ASN A 217 2.36 23.31 2.40
N ARG A 218 2.69 24.07 3.46
CA ARG A 218 2.12 23.92 4.81
C ARG A 218 0.65 24.33 4.92
N ALA A 219 0.00 24.78 3.84
CA ALA A 219 -1.42 25.12 3.84
C ALA A 219 -2.37 23.92 3.92
N HIS A 220 -1.89 22.69 3.64
CA HIS A 220 -2.71 21.49 3.80
C HIS A 220 -2.56 20.86 5.19
N LYS A 221 -3.68 20.43 5.79
CA LYS A 221 -3.68 19.63 7.02
C LYS A 221 -4.78 18.58 7.01
N PHE A 222 -4.42 17.34 7.34
CA PHE A 222 -5.33 16.20 7.42
C PHE A 222 -6.20 16.25 8.69
N VAL A 223 -7.49 15.91 8.56
CA VAL A 223 -8.45 15.98 9.67
C VAL A 223 -8.40 14.71 10.53
N ARG A 224 -7.98 14.87 11.79
CA ARG A 224 -7.76 13.80 12.81
C ARG A 224 -8.88 12.74 12.91
N THR A 225 -10.14 13.12 12.73
CA THR A 225 -11.30 12.23 12.92
C THR A 225 -11.71 11.47 11.66
N ALA A 226 -11.28 11.91 10.47
CA ALA A 226 -11.51 11.22 9.20
C ALA A 226 -10.29 10.40 8.77
N ASN A 227 -9.08 10.89 9.07
CA ASN A 227 -7.84 10.42 8.51
C ASN A 227 -7.02 9.69 9.58
N GLY A 228 -6.80 8.39 9.38
CA GLY A 228 -6.07 7.55 10.33
C GLY A 228 -4.55 7.83 10.36
N PRO A 229 -3.83 7.32 11.37
CA PRO A 229 -2.40 7.62 11.59
C PRO A 229 -1.46 7.16 10.48
N THR A 230 -1.95 6.41 9.48
CA THR A 230 -1.21 6.03 8.25
C THR A 230 -1.36 7.01 7.08
N THR A 231 -2.24 8.01 7.15
CA THR A 231 -2.48 8.95 6.03
C THR A 231 -1.23 9.78 5.69
N VAL A 232 -0.37 10.03 6.67
CA VAL A 232 1.05 10.35 6.44
C VAL A 232 1.90 9.29 7.15
N THR A 233 2.90 8.73 6.48
CA THR A 233 3.87 7.78 7.07
C THR A 233 5.27 8.15 6.61
N VAL A 234 6.20 8.37 7.54
CA VAL A 234 7.59 8.75 7.27
C VAL A 234 8.50 7.95 8.21
N ASP A 235 9.31 7.05 7.67
CA ASP A 235 10.31 6.30 8.44
C ASP A 235 11.45 5.78 7.53
N GLY A 236 12.58 5.35 8.11
CA GLY A 236 13.66 4.72 7.35
C GLY A 236 14.53 5.64 6.47
N ASN A 237 14.31 6.97 6.44
CA ASN A 237 15.05 7.92 5.59
C ASN A 237 16.28 8.50 6.34
N PRO A 238 17.53 8.03 6.12
CA PRO A 238 18.62 8.27 7.07
C PRO A 238 19.27 9.66 7.04
N VAL A 239 18.99 10.44 5.99
CA VAL A 239 19.61 11.75 5.74
C VAL A 239 18.59 12.88 5.57
N LEU A 240 17.30 12.61 5.82
CA LEU A 240 16.22 13.58 5.68
C LEU A 240 16.32 14.68 6.73
N SER A 241 16.23 15.94 6.30
CA SER A 241 16.46 17.10 7.15
C SER A 241 15.39 17.27 8.24
N GLN A 242 15.79 17.87 9.37
CA GLN A 242 14.87 18.21 10.45
C GLN A 242 13.81 19.25 10.03
N GLU A 243 14.12 20.10 9.05
CA GLU A 243 13.14 21.01 8.44
C GLU A 243 12.05 20.22 7.69
N SER A 244 12.43 19.27 6.85
CA SER A 244 11.47 18.39 6.15
C SER A 244 10.64 17.57 7.12
N TYR A 245 11.24 17.08 8.22
CA TYR A 245 10.48 16.44 9.30
C TYR A 245 9.48 17.39 9.98
N ALA A 246 9.82 18.67 10.16
CA ALA A 246 8.90 19.67 10.69
C ALA A 246 7.76 20.00 9.71
N GLU A 247 8.02 20.07 8.40
CA GLU A 247 6.98 20.24 7.38
C GLU A 247 6.00 19.05 7.37
N LEU A 248 6.53 17.83 7.36
CA LEU A 248 5.75 16.60 7.32
C LEU A 248 4.90 16.41 8.58
N ARG A 249 5.39 16.83 9.76
CA ARG A 249 4.62 16.86 11.02
C ARG A 249 3.48 17.88 10.98
N HIS A 250 3.63 18.99 10.25
CA HIS A 250 2.56 20.00 10.15
C HIS A 250 1.31 19.48 9.41
N LEU A 251 1.48 18.57 8.46
CA LEU A 251 0.38 17.95 7.71
C LEU A 251 -0.60 17.18 8.62
N CYS A 252 -0.14 16.62 9.74
CA CYS A 252 -0.94 15.71 10.57
C CYS A 252 -0.35 15.51 11.98
N ASP A 253 -1.06 15.97 13.02
CA ASP A 253 -0.59 15.95 14.42
C ASP A 253 -0.41 14.55 15.03
N TYR A 254 -1.00 13.52 14.41
CA TYR A 254 -1.10 12.15 14.94
C TYR A 254 -0.65 11.07 13.94
N CYS A 255 0.12 11.43 12.92
CA CYS A 255 0.59 10.50 11.89
C CYS A 255 1.96 9.88 12.23
N ASP A 256 2.27 8.73 11.61
CA ASP A 256 3.53 7.97 11.76
C ASP A 256 4.75 8.73 11.19
N VAL A 257 5.15 9.88 11.75
CA VAL A 257 6.26 10.72 11.24
C VAL A 257 7.51 10.59 12.13
N PHE A 258 8.28 9.53 11.87
CA PHE A 258 9.43 9.10 12.66
C PHE A 258 10.77 9.41 12.00
N GLU A 259 11.70 9.90 12.82
CA GLU A 259 13.10 10.04 12.44
C GLU A 259 13.77 8.67 12.24
N TYR A 260 14.85 8.64 11.45
CA TYR A 260 15.52 7.39 11.15
C TYR A 260 16.09 6.72 12.41
N THR A 261 15.70 5.46 12.60
CA THR A 261 16.43 4.54 13.48
C THR A 261 16.94 3.35 12.68
N LYS A 262 17.98 2.70 13.21
CA LYS A 262 18.58 1.46 12.69
C LYS A 262 17.57 0.32 12.46
N CYS A 263 16.36 0.39 13.04
CA CYS A 263 15.31 -0.62 12.94
C CYS A 263 13.98 -0.10 12.37
N SER A 264 13.98 1.13 11.83
CA SER A 264 12.82 1.74 11.16
C SER A 264 12.60 1.31 9.70
N ALA A 265 13.58 0.61 9.09
CA ALA A 265 13.45 -0.03 7.78
C ALA A 265 14.36 -1.26 7.69
N LEU A 266 13.87 -2.40 8.18
CA LEU A 266 14.58 -3.68 8.25
C LEU A 266 14.38 -4.56 7.01
N ASP A 267 15.45 -5.22 6.58
CA ASP A 267 15.37 -6.41 5.71
C ASP A 267 14.90 -7.65 6.50
N PRO A 268 14.18 -8.60 5.88
CA PRO A 268 13.81 -9.86 6.53
C PRO A 268 15.02 -10.68 6.98
N VAL A 269 15.15 -10.88 8.29
CA VAL A 269 16.27 -11.61 8.90
C VAL A 269 15.95 -13.11 8.98
N GLN A 270 16.91 -13.96 8.62
CA GLN A 270 16.79 -15.42 8.79
C GLN A 270 17.03 -15.83 10.25
N PRO A 271 16.39 -16.91 10.76
CA PRO A 271 16.46 -17.29 12.17
C PRO A 271 17.86 -17.41 12.79
N ALA A 272 18.85 -17.87 12.01
CA ALA A 272 20.24 -17.98 12.45
C ALA A 272 20.88 -16.64 12.89
N PHE A 273 20.30 -15.50 12.49
CA PHE A 273 20.79 -14.15 12.78
C PHE A 273 19.86 -13.36 13.72
N TYR A 274 18.90 -14.01 14.38
CA TYR A 274 18.02 -13.32 15.34
C TYR A 274 18.77 -12.74 16.55
N SER A 275 19.90 -13.30 16.96
CA SER A 275 20.80 -12.69 17.95
C SER A 275 21.34 -11.33 17.49
N GLN A 276 21.68 -11.19 16.21
CA GLN A 276 22.13 -9.93 15.60
C GLN A 276 20.98 -8.93 15.48
N LEU A 277 19.76 -9.39 15.13
CA LEU A 277 18.55 -8.56 15.15
C LEU A 277 18.28 -7.99 16.55
N VAL A 278 18.37 -8.81 17.60
CA VAL A 278 18.17 -8.39 19.00
C VAL A 278 19.26 -7.41 19.42
N SER A 279 20.53 -7.71 19.17
CA SER A 279 21.66 -6.80 19.44
C SER A 279 21.51 -5.46 18.71
N LYS A 280 20.98 -5.47 17.48
CA LYS A 280 20.71 -4.28 16.69
C LYS A 280 19.51 -3.49 17.21
N CYS A 281 18.40 -4.13 17.58
CA CYS A 281 17.10 -3.49 17.78
C CYS A 281 16.53 -3.48 19.21
N ALA A 282 17.18 -4.13 20.19
CA ALA A 282 16.74 -4.02 21.58
C ALA A 282 16.79 -2.55 22.04
N GLY A 283 15.73 -2.12 22.73
CA GLY A 283 15.55 -0.73 23.18
C GLY A 283 15.00 0.24 22.12
N GLU A 284 14.85 -0.17 20.85
CA GLU A 284 14.23 0.66 19.81
C GLU A 284 12.72 0.84 20.03
N ARG A 285 12.21 2.04 19.73
CA ARG A 285 10.76 2.32 19.74
C ARG A 285 10.07 1.90 18.44
N ILE A 286 10.79 1.95 17.32
CA ILE A 286 10.27 1.68 15.98
C ILE A 286 10.97 0.43 15.43
N ILE A 287 10.19 -0.62 15.18
CA ILE A 287 10.68 -1.90 14.63
C ILE A 287 9.84 -2.25 13.41
N LYS A 288 10.20 -1.67 12.27
CA LYS A 288 9.47 -1.83 11.00
C LYS A 288 10.37 -2.47 9.94
N GLN A 289 9.80 -3.36 9.14
CA GLN A 289 10.39 -3.77 7.87
C GLN A 289 10.51 -2.60 6.88
N LYS A 290 11.33 -2.73 5.85
CA LYS A 290 11.32 -1.81 4.70
C LYS A 290 10.06 -2.02 3.83
N PRO A 291 9.57 -1.00 3.10
CA PRO A 291 8.37 -1.14 2.27
C PRO A 291 8.54 -2.20 1.19
N GLY A 292 7.51 -3.01 0.96
CA GLY A 292 7.51 -4.11 0.00
C GLY A 292 8.20 -5.39 0.47
N ALA A 293 8.84 -5.40 1.65
CA ALA A 293 9.26 -6.64 2.29
C ALA A 293 8.09 -7.36 2.98
N ARG A 294 8.29 -8.63 3.34
CA ARG A 294 7.40 -9.41 4.21
C ARG A 294 8.23 -10.14 5.26
N PHE A 295 8.48 -9.48 6.39
CA PHE A 295 9.33 -10.00 7.46
C PHE A 295 8.52 -10.84 8.46
N TYR A 296 8.64 -12.16 8.32
CA TYR A 296 8.11 -13.14 9.27
C TYR A 296 9.11 -13.46 10.38
N LEU A 297 8.85 -12.99 11.60
CA LEU A 297 9.64 -13.29 12.79
C LEU A 297 9.15 -14.60 13.43
N LYS A 298 9.98 -15.64 13.47
CA LYS A 298 9.64 -16.94 14.08
C LYS A 298 10.07 -16.94 15.55
N ALA A 299 9.14 -16.63 16.46
CA ALA A 299 9.41 -16.56 17.90
C ALA A 299 9.99 -17.87 18.45
N ASN A 300 9.57 -19.02 17.92
CA ASN A 300 10.11 -20.35 18.27
C ASN A 300 11.56 -20.64 17.80
N LYS A 301 12.29 -19.63 17.29
CA LYS A 301 13.72 -19.68 16.95
C LYS A 301 14.55 -18.61 17.67
N MET A 302 14.02 -18.03 18.74
CA MET A 302 14.73 -17.18 19.70
C MET A 302 14.38 -17.59 21.13
N SER A 303 15.10 -17.07 22.12
CA SER A 303 14.74 -17.24 23.53
C SER A 303 13.67 -16.22 23.96
N GLN A 304 13.00 -16.45 25.11
CA GLN A 304 11.98 -15.52 25.60
C GLN A 304 12.62 -14.20 26.05
N GLU A 305 13.86 -14.25 26.57
CA GLU A 305 14.68 -13.09 26.95
C GLU A 305 15.07 -12.26 25.71
N GLN A 306 15.45 -12.92 24.62
CA GLN A 306 15.74 -12.27 23.33
C GLN A 306 14.50 -11.55 22.77
N PHE A 307 13.34 -12.21 22.80
CA PHE A 307 12.08 -11.62 22.39
C PHE A 307 11.69 -10.42 23.26
N ASN A 308 11.74 -10.59 24.59
CA ASN A 308 11.43 -9.54 25.54
C ASN A 308 12.38 -8.34 25.41
N ALA A 309 13.68 -8.56 25.20
CA ALA A 309 14.65 -7.49 24.96
C ALA A 309 14.34 -6.71 23.68
N LEU A 310 14.04 -7.41 22.59
CA LEU A 310 13.67 -6.81 21.29
C LEU A 310 12.44 -5.91 21.40
N PHE A 311 11.37 -6.36 22.07
CA PHE A 311 10.11 -5.61 22.14
C PHE A 311 9.92 -4.77 23.42
N SER A 312 10.90 -4.75 24.33
CA SER A 312 10.85 -4.05 25.64
C SER A 312 10.48 -2.57 25.60
N GLN A 313 10.84 -1.86 24.52
CA GLN A 313 10.53 -0.44 24.31
C GLN A 313 9.72 -0.19 23.03
N ALA A 314 9.35 -1.24 22.30
CA ALA A 314 8.75 -1.12 20.98
C ALA A 314 7.32 -0.57 21.07
N THR A 315 7.09 0.58 20.44
CA THR A 315 5.79 1.24 20.35
C THR A 315 5.14 1.00 19.00
N HIS A 316 5.90 1.04 17.91
CA HIS A 316 5.38 0.84 16.55
C HIS A 316 6.13 -0.32 15.88
N VAL A 317 5.39 -1.39 15.59
CA VAL A 317 5.92 -2.63 15.00
C VAL A 317 5.23 -2.91 13.66
N GLU A 318 6.01 -3.15 12.61
CA GLU A 318 5.52 -3.62 11.30
C GLU A 318 6.26 -4.90 10.92
N LEU A 319 5.67 -6.04 11.33
CA LEU A 319 6.20 -7.41 11.21
C LEU A 319 5.03 -8.41 11.20
N CYS A 320 5.28 -9.64 10.74
CA CYS A 320 4.40 -10.77 10.99
C CYS A 320 5.07 -11.68 12.02
N ILE A 321 4.50 -11.82 13.22
CA ILE A 321 5.15 -12.55 14.32
C ILE A 321 4.46 -13.90 14.53
N ASN A 322 5.20 -14.97 14.24
CA ASN A 322 4.76 -16.36 14.30
C ASN A 322 5.18 -16.99 15.64
N PHE A 323 4.20 -17.23 16.50
CA PHE A 323 4.31 -17.93 17.77
C PHE A 323 3.72 -19.33 17.58
N GLN A 324 4.54 -20.29 17.17
CA GLN A 324 4.11 -21.66 16.87
C GLN A 324 4.92 -22.68 17.67
N ASP A 325 4.25 -23.67 18.27
CA ASP A 325 4.88 -24.80 18.98
C ASP A 325 5.85 -24.39 20.11
N MET A 326 5.62 -23.21 20.72
CA MET A 326 6.53 -22.64 21.73
C MET A 326 6.36 -23.25 23.11
N GLN A 327 7.44 -23.15 23.90
CA GLN A 327 7.49 -23.55 25.31
C GLN A 327 7.21 -22.40 26.28
N TRP A 328 6.99 -21.18 25.79
CA TRP A 328 6.80 -19.99 26.64
C TRP A 328 5.41 -19.96 27.26
N LYS A 329 5.34 -19.47 28.51
CA LYS A 329 4.06 -19.26 29.21
C LYS A 329 3.38 -17.93 28.85
N GLU A 330 4.15 -16.92 28.46
CA GLU A 330 3.64 -15.57 28.25
C GLU A 330 4.28 -14.89 27.05
N ILE A 331 3.48 -14.15 26.28
CA ILE A 331 3.94 -13.23 25.22
C ILE A 331 3.68 -11.81 25.73
N THR A 332 4.71 -10.97 25.82
CA THR A 332 4.59 -9.62 26.42
C THR A 332 5.07 -8.53 25.47
N PHE A 333 4.23 -7.52 25.25
CA PHE A 333 4.52 -6.32 24.46
C PHE A 333 4.24 -5.07 25.31
N PRO A 334 5.16 -4.63 26.18
CA PRO A 334 4.84 -3.76 27.33
C PRO A 334 4.54 -2.29 26.97
N LYS A 335 4.83 -1.86 25.73
CA LYS A 335 4.67 -0.46 25.27
C LYS A 335 4.06 -0.33 23.87
N LEU A 336 3.46 -1.39 23.35
CA LEU A 336 2.97 -1.46 21.97
C LEU A 336 1.77 -0.53 21.72
N VAL A 337 2.01 0.55 20.99
CA VAL A 337 1.01 1.53 20.55
C VAL A 337 0.34 1.07 19.25
N ARG A 338 1.12 0.48 18.33
CA ARG A 338 0.66 0.10 17.00
C ARG A 338 1.37 -1.16 16.50
N LEU A 339 0.58 -2.13 16.04
CA LEU A 339 1.06 -3.34 15.37
C LEU A 339 0.44 -3.46 13.99
N ILE A 340 1.30 -3.50 12.97
CA ILE A 340 0.93 -3.57 11.55
C ILE A 340 1.43 -4.92 11.01
N PRO A 341 0.62 -5.71 10.27
CA PRO A 341 1.09 -6.92 9.63
C PRO A 341 2.11 -6.61 8.54
N CYS A 342 3.03 -7.54 8.28
CA CYS A 342 4.07 -7.41 7.25
C CYS A 342 3.54 -7.39 5.80
N GLY A 343 2.24 -7.56 5.57
CA GLY A 343 1.64 -7.54 4.23
C GLY A 343 0.11 -7.54 4.27
N TYR A 344 -0.51 -7.24 3.13
CA TYR A 344 -1.97 -7.27 3.01
C TYR A 344 -2.50 -8.71 3.11
N GLY A 345 -3.45 -8.94 4.01
CA GLY A 345 -4.00 -10.27 4.31
C GLY A 345 -3.12 -11.15 5.21
N ASP A 346 -1.88 -10.75 5.52
CA ASP A 346 -1.04 -11.46 6.49
C ASP A 346 -1.52 -11.26 7.93
N PRO A 347 -1.29 -12.25 8.83
CA PRO A 347 -1.50 -12.07 10.25
C PRO A 347 -0.36 -11.30 10.92
N SER A 348 -0.69 -10.30 11.73
CA SER A 348 0.30 -9.55 12.52
C SER A 348 0.84 -10.37 13.69
N LEU A 349 -0.05 -11.08 14.39
CA LEU A 349 0.25 -12.12 15.37
C LEU A 349 -0.39 -13.42 14.89
N ASN A 350 0.41 -14.48 14.78
CA ASN A 350 -0.06 -15.82 14.45
C ASN A 350 0.34 -16.77 15.60
N ILE A 351 -0.60 -17.06 16.48
CA ILE A 351 -0.40 -17.72 17.77
C ILE A 351 -1.10 -19.08 17.73
N VAL A 352 -0.35 -20.14 17.45
CA VAL A 352 -0.87 -21.47 17.11
C VAL A 352 -0.14 -22.60 17.83
N HIS A 353 -0.86 -23.60 18.35
CA HIS A 353 -0.31 -24.82 18.97
C HIS A 353 0.64 -24.60 20.16
N ASN A 354 0.57 -23.46 20.85
CA ASN A 354 1.42 -23.22 22.02
C ASN A 354 0.81 -23.90 23.26
N LEU A 355 1.35 -25.07 23.63
CA LEU A 355 0.81 -25.92 24.70
C LEU A 355 0.82 -25.22 26.07
N TYR A 356 1.89 -24.49 26.39
CA TYR A 356 2.12 -23.91 27.72
C TYR A 356 1.69 -22.44 27.87
N LEU A 357 1.18 -21.81 26.80
CA LEU A 357 0.84 -20.39 26.77
C LEU A 357 -0.38 -20.09 27.66
N THR A 358 -0.18 -19.32 28.73
CA THR A 358 -1.21 -18.93 29.70
C THR A 358 -1.71 -17.50 29.52
N ALA A 359 -0.89 -16.58 29.01
CA ALA A 359 -1.24 -15.16 28.87
C ALA A 359 -0.61 -14.48 27.64
N ILE A 360 -1.24 -13.40 27.18
CA ILE A 360 -0.73 -12.48 26.15
C ILE A 360 -0.87 -11.07 26.72
N ASN A 361 0.24 -10.50 27.20
CA ASN A 361 0.28 -9.24 27.91
C ASN A 361 0.51 -8.08 26.94
N LEU A 362 -0.55 -7.32 26.64
CA LEU A 362 -0.52 -6.10 25.83
C LEU A 362 -0.70 -4.88 26.74
N PRO A 363 -0.47 -3.64 26.25
CA PRO A 363 -0.80 -2.44 27.01
C PRO A 363 -2.32 -2.29 27.15
N VAL A 364 -2.74 -1.67 28.24
CA VAL A 364 -4.15 -1.38 28.55
C VAL A 364 -4.84 -0.74 27.34
N TYR A 365 -5.99 -1.28 26.94
CA TYR A 365 -6.78 -0.71 25.85
C TYR A 365 -7.27 0.70 26.25
N HIS A 366 -7.01 1.70 25.41
CA HIS A 366 -7.09 3.16 25.68
C HIS A 366 -5.90 3.80 26.42
N SER A 367 -4.78 3.10 26.65
CA SER A 367 -3.49 3.74 26.95
C SER A 367 -2.93 4.51 25.73
N GLU A 368 -1.78 5.18 25.87
CA GLU A 368 -1.23 6.15 24.90
C GLU A 368 -1.21 5.66 23.43
N GLY A 369 -2.31 5.90 22.71
CA GLY A 369 -2.50 5.53 21.31
C GLY A 369 -2.98 4.08 21.06
N PHE A 370 -2.82 3.12 21.98
CA PHE A 370 -3.31 1.74 21.78
C PHE A 370 -4.82 1.66 22.02
N GLY A 371 -5.61 1.37 20.98
CA GLY A 371 -7.07 1.35 21.08
C GLY A 371 -7.79 1.53 19.75
N ARG A 372 -8.97 2.18 19.78
CA ARG A 372 -9.87 2.37 18.62
C ARG A 372 -9.24 2.94 17.34
N LEU A 373 -8.12 3.67 17.43
CA LEU A 373 -7.41 4.26 16.29
C LEU A 373 -6.17 3.45 15.82
N ASN A 374 -5.72 2.49 16.62
CA ASN A 374 -4.59 1.60 16.33
C ASN A 374 -4.94 0.14 16.70
N SER A 375 -6.05 -0.36 16.17
CA SER A 375 -6.46 -1.75 16.40
C SER A 375 -5.48 -2.72 15.72
N MET A 376 -5.13 -3.80 16.43
CA MET A 376 -4.38 -4.90 15.83
C MET A 376 -5.23 -5.56 14.74
N THR A 377 -4.67 -5.72 13.54
CA THR A 377 -5.36 -6.37 12.42
C THR A 377 -4.86 -7.80 12.23
N ASN A 378 -5.75 -8.68 11.78
CA ASN A 378 -5.45 -10.07 11.40
C ASN A 378 -4.76 -10.91 12.51
N VAL A 379 -5.16 -10.77 13.78
CA VAL A 379 -4.65 -11.64 14.85
C VAL A 379 -5.26 -13.05 14.71
N VAL A 380 -4.40 -14.07 14.68
CA VAL A 380 -4.81 -15.49 14.61
C VAL A 380 -4.46 -16.19 15.93
N LEU A 381 -5.47 -16.75 16.59
CA LEU A 381 -5.36 -17.52 17.83
C LEU A 381 -6.01 -18.89 17.61
N LYS A 382 -5.24 -19.98 17.57
CA LYS A 382 -5.76 -21.34 17.32
C LYS A 382 -5.03 -22.39 18.17
N ASN A 383 -5.77 -23.32 18.76
CA ASN A 383 -5.22 -24.52 19.41
C ASN A 383 -4.16 -24.25 20.52
N ASN A 384 -4.26 -23.13 21.25
CA ASN A 384 -3.41 -22.84 22.41
C ASN A 384 -4.13 -23.34 23.67
N PHE A 385 -3.87 -24.58 24.09
CA PHE A 385 -4.77 -25.35 24.96
C PHE A 385 -5.01 -24.78 26.37
N ILE A 386 -4.06 -24.03 26.93
CA ILE A 386 -4.15 -23.49 28.30
C ILE A 386 -4.57 -21.99 28.30
N LEU A 387 -4.49 -21.30 27.15
CA LEU A 387 -4.74 -19.87 27.04
C LEU A 387 -6.23 -19.56 27.30
N ARG A 388 -6.52 -18.95 28.46
CA ARG A 388 -7.90 -18.65 28.87
C ARG A 388 -8.51 -17.50 28.06
N PRO A 389 -9.78 -17.57 27.63
CA PRO A 389 -10.43 -16.52 26.84
C PRO A 389 -10.46 -15.12 27.48
N GLN A 390 -10.29 -15.01 28.80
CA GLN A 390 -10.31 -13.74 29.54
C GLN A 390 -8.98 -12.96 29.47
N SER A 391 -7.93 -13.51 28.86
CA SER A 391 -6.57 -12.94 28.85
C SER A 391 -6.36 -11.66 28.02
N PHE A 392 -7.42 -11.11 27.42
CA PHE A 392 -7.39 -9.86 26.63
C PHE A 392 -8.15 -8.68 27.29
N ASN A 393 -8.71 -8.85 28.49
CA ASN A 393 -9.58 -7.85 29.14
C ASN A 393 -8.88 -7.07 30.28
N ARG A 394 -7.67 -6.54 30.04
CA ARG A 394 -7.01 -5.52 30.88
C ARG A 394 -6.22 -4.56 29.99
#